data_AF-A0A1G9V340-F1
#
_entry.id   AF-A0A1G9V340-F1
#
_cell.length_a   1.000
_cell.length_b   1.000
_cell.length_c   1.000
_cell.angle_alpha   90.00
_cell.angle_beta   90.00
_cell.angle_gamma   90.00
#
_symmetry.space_group_name_H-M   'P 1'
#
loop_
_entity.id
_entity.type
_entity.pdbx_description
1 polymer ?
#
loop_
_entity_poly.entity_id
_entity_poly.type
_entity_poly.pdbx_seq_one_letter_code
_entity_poly.pdbx_strand_id
1 'polypeptide(L)'
;MTRRVEFAHIETTLEDLSYPVLRHDAAADLEDVTLVLSDGETNLGVLVSETDSDAFQTPEDLLFELAESVGVPVAESREHTSDADGA
;
A
#
# COMPACT_ATOMS: atom_id res chain seq x y z
N MET A 1 -14.50 14.33 -5.90
CA MET A 1 -15.37 14.64 -4.74
C MET A 1 -14.92 13.66 -3.69
N THR A 2 -14.03 14.07 -2.79
CA THR A 2 -13.10 13.11 -2.18
C THR A 2 -13.76 12.00 -1.38
N ARG A 3 -13.45 10.75 -1.73
CA ARG A 3 -13.92 9.54 -1.05
C ARG A 3 -13.01 9.26 0.14
N ARG A 4 -13.56 9.16 1.35
CA ARG A 4 -12.78 8.84 2.56
C ARG A 4 -12.88 7.36 2.87
N VAL A 5 -11.75 6.71 3.10
CA VAL A 5 -11.66 5.27 3.40
C VAL A 5 -10.74 5.09 4.60
N GLU A 6 -11.17 4.27 5.56
CA GLU A 6 -10.35 3.90 6.72
C GLU A 6 -9.34 2.81 6.32
N PHE A 7 -8.15 2.80 6.92
CA PHE A 7 -7.14 1.77 6.64
C PHE A 7 -7.67 0.34 6.85
N ALA A 8 -8.57 0.14 7.81
CA ALA A 8 -9.21 -1.16 8.03
C ALA A 8 -10.10 -1.64 6.88
N HIS A 9 -10.51 -0.75 5.97
CA HIS A 9 -11.37 -1.06 4.81
C HIS A 9 -10.69 -0.73 3.48
N ILE A 10 -9.40 -0.38 3.50
CA ILE A 10 -8.68 -0.03 2.29
C ILE A 10 -8.50 -1.23 1.37
N GLU A 11 -8.27 -2.42 1.92
CA GLU A 11 -8.11 -3.68 1.18
C GLU A 11 -9.23 -3.87 0.16
N THR A 12 -10.49 -3.72 0.57
CA THR A 12 -11.67 -3.82 -0.32
C THR A 12 -11.70 -2.77 -1.42
N THR A 13 -11.10 -1.60 -1.18
CA THR A 13 -10.95 -0.56 -2.22
C THR A 13 -9.85 -0.93 -3.21
N LEU A 14 -8.77 -1.55 -2.74
CA LEU A 14 -7.68 -2.02 -3.59
C LEU A 14 -8.13 -3.22 -4.44
N GLU A 15 -8.90 -4.15 -3.87
CA GLU A 15 -9.46 -5.31 -4.59
C GLU A 15 -10.34 -4.93 -5.79
N ASP A 16 -10.92 -3.73 -5.80
CA ASP A 16 -11.76 -3.22 -6.90
C ASP A 16 -10.94 -2.79 -8.13
N LEU A 17 -9.61 -2.64 -7.98
CA LEU A 17 -8.72 -2.25 -9.07
C LEU A 17 -8.50 -3.39 -10.07
N SER A 18 -8.21 -3.02 -11.32
CA SER A 18 -7.91 -3.98 -12.40
C SER A 18 -6.43 -4.35 -12.41
N TYR A 19 -6.11 -5.52 -11.86
CA TYR A 19 -4.75 -6.04 -11.82
C TYR A 19 -4.35 -6.78 -13.11
N PRO A 20 -3.07 -6.67 -13.54
CA PRO A 20 -2.00 -5.86 -12.94
C PRO A 20 -2.18 -4.35 -13.22
N VAL A 21 -1.91 -3.52 -12.22
CA VAL A 21 -2.05 -2.06 -12.30
C VAL A 21 -0.69 -1.37 -12.14
N LEU A 22 -0.44 -0.35 -12.95
CA LEU A 22 0.78 0.46 -12.84
C LEU A 22 0.67 1.42 -11.67
N ARG A 23 1.80 1.75 -11.02
CA ARG A 23 1.84 2.73 -9.91
C ARG A 23 1.17 4.04 -10.28
N HIS A 24 1.47 4.58 -11.46
CA HIS A 24 0.92 5.86 -11.91
C HIS A 24 -0.60 5.78 -12.18
N ASP A 25 -1.09 4.70 -12.76
CA ASP A 25 -2.53 4.49 -12.97
C ASP A 25 -3.26 4.32 -11.63
N ALA A 26 -2.74 3.48 -10.73
CA ALA A 26 -3.31 3.31 -9.39
C ALA A 26 -3.29 4.64 -8.60
N ALA A 27 -2.21 5.41 -8.68
CA ALA A 27 -2.12 6.71 -8.04
C ALA A 27 -3.16 7.70 -8.57
N ALA A 28 -3.39 7.73 -9.88
CA ALA A 28 -4.40 8.58 -10.50
C ALA A 28 -5.82 8.13 -10.15
N ASP A 29 -6.10 6.83 -10.11
CA ASP A 29 -7.42 6.32 -9.72
C ASP A 29 -7.73 6.59 -8.24
N LEU A 30 -6.70 6.58 -7.40
CA LEU A 30 -6.78 6.78 -5.96
C LEU A 30 -6.50 8.23 -5.51
N GLU A 31 -6.25 9.17 -6.43
CA GLU A 31 -5.94 10.57 -6.09
C GLU A 31 -7.11 11.30 -5.41
N ASP A 32 -8.34 10.87 -5.70
CA ASP A 32 -9.56 11.42 -5.07
C ASP A 32 -9.92 10.66 -3.77
N VAL A 33 -9.11 9.66 -3.38
CA VAL A 33 -9.30 8.85 -2.17
C VAL A 33 -8.41 9.36 -1.03
N THR A 34 -9.05 9.69 0.10
CA THR A 34 -8.36 10.07 1.33
C THR A 34 -8.36 8.90 2.31
N LEU A 35 -7.16 8.45 2.66
CA LEU A 35 -6.92 7.44 3.67
C LEU A 35 -6.98 8.07 5.06
N VAL A 36 -7.91 7.59 5.88
CA VAL A 36 -8.05 8.00 7.28
C VAL A 36 -7.32 6.99 8.16
N LEU A 37 -6.31 7.50 8.86
CA LEU A 37 -5.49 6.79 9.83
C LEU A 37 -5.87 7.24 11.24
N SER A 38 -5.42 6.49 12.26
CA SER A 38 -5.61 6.92 13.65
C SER A 38 -4.80 8.16 14.02
N ASP A 39 -3.69 8.41 13.33
CA ASP A 39 -2.77 9.54 13.58
C ASP A 39 -3.06 10.75 12.67
N GLY A 40 -3.97 10.63 11.70
CA GLY A 40 -4.29 11.70 10.75
C GLY A 40 -4.98 11.23 9.48
N GLU A 41 -4.96 12.06 8.45
CA GLU A 41 -5.49 11.74 7.12
C GLU A 41 -4.44 12.03 6.06
N THR A 42 -4.38 11.19 5.03
CA THR A 42 -3.42 11.31 3.94
C THR A 42 -4.06 10.93 2.60
N ASN A 43 -3.48 11.40 1.50
CA ASN A 43 -3.97 11.10 0.17
C ASN A 43 -3.44 9.75 -0.30
N LEU A 44 -4.33 8.87 -0.74
CA LEU A 44 -3.96 7.52 -1.10
C LEU A 44 -3.16 7.48 -2.41
N GLY A 45 -3.54 8.28 -3.41
CA GLY A 45 -2.79 8.38 -4.66
C GLY A 45 -1.36 8.92 -4.47
N VAL A 46 -1.17 9.85 -3.52
CA VAL A 46 0.18 10.33 -3.15
C VAL A 46 1.00 9.21 -2.53
N LEU A 47 0.44 8.47 -1.57
CA LEU A 47 1.14 7.33 -0.96
C LEU A 47 1.55 6.28 -2.00
N VAL A 48 0.65 5.93 -2.91
CA VAL A 48 0.95 5.00 -4.00
C VAL A 48 2.04 5.55 -4.93
N SER A 49 2.11 6.86 -5.15
CA SER A 49 3.18 7.45 -5.97
C SER A 49 4.55 7.41 -5.28
N GLU A 50 4.57 7.38 -3.95
CA GLU A 50 5.78 7.33 -3.14
C GLU A 50 6.30 5.90 -2.89
N THR A 51 5.56 4.87 -3.31
CA THR A 51 6.04 3.48 -3.23
C THR A 51 7.18 3.20 -4.21
N ASP A 52 8.03 2.25 -3.86
CA ASP A 52 9.19 1.85 -4.67
C ASP A 52 8.76 1.01 -5.89
N SER A 53 7.67 0.24 -5.75
CA SER A 53 7.14 -0.60 -6.83
C SER A 53 6.58 0.19 -8.02
N ASP A 54 7.00 -0.18 -9.23
CA ASP A 54 6.50 0.42 -10.49
C ASP A 54 5.10 -0.11 -10.89
N ALA A 55 4.74 -1.32 -10.47
CA ALA A 55 3.47 -1.96 -10.78
C ALA A 55 3.12 -3.02 -9.74
N PHE A 56 1.82 -3.18 -9.49
CA PHE A 56 1.30 -4.10 -8.50
C PHE A 56 0.57 -5.24 -9.19
N GLN A 57 0.87 -6.47 -8.76
CA GLN A 57 0.23 -7.67 -9.32
C GLN A 57 -1.04 -8.05 -8.58
N THR A 58 -1.13 -7.70 -7.29
CA THR A 58 -2.25 -8.04 -6.41
C THR A 58 -2.57 -6.87 -5.48
N PRO A 59 -3.78 -6.82 -4.90
CA PRO A 59 -4.13 -5.83 -3.90
C PRO A 59 -3.30 -5.96 -2.61
N GLU A 60 -2.88 -7.17 -2.26
CA GLU A 60 -2.02 -7.43 -1.11
C GLU A 60 -0.62 -6.79 -1.27
N ASP A 61 -0.05 -6.86 -2.47
CA ASP A 61 1.25 -6.26 -2.82
C ASP A 61 1.21 -4.73 -2.64
N LEU A 62 0.14 -4.11 -3.13
CA LEU A 62 -0.08 -2.67 -2.96
C LEU A 62 -0.34 -2.31 -1.49
N LEU A 63 -1.12 -3.11 -0.75
CA LEU A 63 -1.39 -2.89 0.67
C LEU A 63 -0.11 -2.96 1.50
N PHE A 64 0.78 -3.91 1.20
CA PHE A 64 2.06 -4.07 1.89
C PHE A 64 2.93 -2.81 1.73
N GLU A 65 3.10 -2.35 0.50
CA GLU A 65 3.87 -1.14 0.16
C GLU A 65 3.28 0.12 0.82
N LEU A 66 1.95 0.23 0.87
CA LEU A 66 1.27 1.32 1.57
C LEU A 66 1.55 1.31 3.07
N ALA A 67 1.52 0.12 3.69
CA ALA A 67 1.77 -0.02 5.12
C ALA A 67 3.20 0.38 5.50
N GLU A 68 4.18 -0.03 4.68
CA GLU A 68 5.57 0.39 4.81
C GLU A 68 5.72 1.92 4.69
N SER A 69 5.05 2.54 3.71
CA SER A 69 5.07 3.99 3.47
C SER A 69 4.51 4.81 4.65
N VAL A 70 3.39 4.37 5.25
CA VAL A 70 2.82 5.05 6.43
C VAL A 70 3.53 4.71 7.75
N GLY A 71 4.54 3.84 7.72
CA GLY A 71 5.28 3.39 8.91
C GLY A 71 4.41 2.62 9.89
N VAL A 72 3.29 2.04 9.43
CA VAL A 72 2.49 1.12 10.22
C VAL A 72 3.16 -0.24 10.09
N PRO A 73 3.51 -0.91 11.21
CA PRO A 73 4.03 -2.25 11.13
C PRO A 73 2.92 -3.16 10.59
N VAL A 74 2.97 -3.51 9.30
CA VAL A 74 2.56 -4.85 8.90
C VAL A 74 3.39 -5.78 9.77
N ALA A 75 2.75 -6.79 10.37
CA ALA A 75 3.50 -7.80 11.08
C ALA A 75 4.41 -8.47 10.05
N GLU A 76 5.63 -7.94 9.92
CA GLU A 76 6.65 -8.49 9.05
C GLU A 76 6.76 -9.95 9.47
N SER A 77 6.40 -10.82 8.54
CA SER A 77 6.77 -12.21 8.64
C SER A 77 8.29 -12.20 8.59
N ARG A 78 8.91 -12.24 9.78
CA ARG A 78 10.32 -12.54 10.02
C ARG A 78 10.79 -13.46 8.91
N GLU A 79 11.72 -13.05 8.05
CA GLU A 79 12.80 -13.87 7.47
C GLU A 79 13.87 -12.99 6.80
N HIS A 80 14.80 -12.41 7.57
CA HIS A 80 16.14 -12.08 7.04
C HIS A 80 17.22 -11.92 8.12
N THR A 81 17.60 -13.01 8.79
CA THR A 81 19.00 -13.20 9.17
C THR A 81 19.43 -14.60 8.79
N SER A 82 19.90 -14.71 7.55
CA SER A 82 20.86 -15.69 7.04
C SER A 82 21.41 -16.68 8.08
N ASP A 83 20.78 -17.86 8.16
CA ASP A 83 21.48 -19.09 8.53
C ASP A 83 22.37 -19.48 7.33
N ALA A 84 23.69 -19.24 7.41
CA ALA A 84 24.72 -20.09 6.80
C ALA A 84 26.16 -19.56 7.02
N ASP A 85 27.05 -20.53 7.25
CA ASP A 85 28.53 -20.51 7.27
C ASP A 85 29.15 -20.20 8.66
N GLY A 86 29.61 -21.16 9.46
CA GLY A 86 30.21 -22.45 9.15
C GLY A 86 31.69 -22.42 9.55
N ALA A 87 32.01 -22.84 10.78
CA ALA A 87 33.35 -23.30 11.18
C ALA A 87 33.28 -24.10 12.49
#